data_AF-A0A732A460-F1
#
_entry.id   AF-A0A732A460-F1
#
_cell.length_a   1.000
_cell.length_b   1.000
_cell.length_c   1.000
_cell.angle_alpha   90.00
_cell.angle_beta   90.00
_cell.angle_gamma   90.00
#
_symmetry.space_group_name_H-M   'P 1'
#
loop_
_entity.id
_entity.type
_entity.pdbx_description
1 polymer ?
#
loop_
_entity_poly.entity_id
_entity_poly.type
_entity_poly.pdbx_seq_one_letter_code
_entity_poly.pdbx_strand_id
1 'polypeptide(L)' 'MQKVVLATGNAGKVRELASLLSDFGLDVVAQTELGVDSAEETGLTFIENAIIKARHAAKMTGLPAI' A
#
# COMPACT_ATOMS: atom_id res chain seq x y z
N MET A 1 13.02 -4.01 11.26
CA MET A 1 12.17 -3.12 10.45
C MET A 1 10.90 -3.88 10.10
N GLN A 2 9.74 -3.25 10.23
CA GLN A 2 8.46 -3.87 9.88
C GLN A 2 8.20 -3.60 8.39
N LYS A 3 7.98 -4.66 7.61
CA LYS A 3 7.62 -4.52 6.21
C LYS A 3 6.15 -4.12 6.07
N VAL A 4 5.88 -3.14 5.22
CA VAL A 4 4.54 -2.60 4.95
C VAL A 4 4.36 -2.50 3.44
N VAL A 5 3.25 -3.02 2.93
CA VAL A 5 2.90 -2.85 1.51
C VAL A 5 2.18 -1.53 1.30
N LEU A 6 2.60 -0.75 0.30
CA LEU A 6 1.87 0.43 -0.14
C LEU A 6 0.93 0.04 -1.28
N ALA A 7 -0.38 0.23 -1.06
CA ALA A 7 -1.45 -0.19 -1.95
C ALA A 7 -1.62 0.77 -3.16
N THR A 8 -0.51 1.08 -3.83
CA THR A 8 -0.45 1.90 -5.03
C THR A 8 0.63 1.42 -5.98
N GLY A 9 0.36 1.50 -7.28
CA GLY A 9 1.37 1.35 -8.33
C GLY A 9 2.07 2.67 -8.70
N ASN A 10 1.75 3.78 -8.04
CA ASN A 10 2.36 5.07 -8.37
C ASN A 10 3.76 5.20 -7.75
N ALA A 11 4.79 5.09 -8.60
CA ALA A 11 6.19 5.15 -8.20
C ALA A 11 6.62 6.47 -7.53
N GLY A 12 5.92 7.59 -7.77
CA GLY A 12 6.15 8.86 -7.07
C GLY A 12 5.71 8.77 -5.61
N LYS A 13 4.48 8.29 -5.38
CA LYS A 13 3.93 8.09 -4.03
C LYS A 13 4.74 7.10 -3.21
N VAL A 14 5.19 6.00 -3.82
CA VAL A 14 6.06 5.02 -3.16
C VAL A 14 7.34 5.67 -2.65
N ARG A 15 8.02 6.46 -3.50
CA ARG A 15 9.26 7.14 -3.10
C ARG A 15 9.04 8.15 -1.98
N GLU A 16 8.00 8.98 -2.09
CA GLU A 16 7.68 9.98 -1.06
C GLU A 16 7.35 9.32 0.28
N LEU A 17 6.45 8.33 0.29
CA LEU A 17 6.01 7.68 1.54
C LEU A 17 7.08 6.77 2.13
N ALA A 18 7.86 6.05 1.31
CA ALA A 18 8.98 5.25 1.79
C ALA A 18 10.02 6.12 2.53
N SER A 19 10.34 7.28 1.97
CA SER A 19 11.28 8.22 2.61
C SER A 19 10.73 8.82 3.91
N LEU A 20 9.43 9.09 4.00
CA LEU A 20 8.84 9.65 5.23
C LEU A 20 8.69 8.59 6.33
N LEU A 21 8.44 7.34 5.94
CA LEU A 21 8.16 6.24 6.87
C LEU A 21 9.42 5.48 7.30
N SER A 22 10.55 5.62 6.59
CA SER A 22 11.82 4.98 6.95
C SER A 22 12.31 5.38 8.35
N ASP A 23 12.08 6.63 8.74
CA ASP A 23 12.49 7.17 10.05
C ASP A 23 11.75 6.49 11.21
N PHE A 24 10.61 5.85 10.93
CA PHE A 24 9.82 5.08 11.89
C PHE A 24 10.18 3.58 11.88
N GLY A 25 11.21 3.18 11.13
CA GLY A 25 11.65 1.78 11.02
C GLY A 25 10.75 0.91 10.14
N LEU A 26 9.96 1.53 9.25
CA LEU A 26 9.12 0.84 8.27
C LEU A 26 9.89 0.61 6.97
N ASP A 27 9.78 -0.61 6.45
CA ASP A 27 10.28 -1.02 5.14
C ASP A 27 9.11 -1.04 4.17
N VAL A 28 8.97 0.02 3.37
CA VAL A 28 7.83 0.23 2.47
C VAL A 28 8.12 -0.39 1.11
N VAL A 29 7.24 -1.30 0.67
CA VAL A 29 7.32 -1.97 -0.63
C VAL A 29 6.06 -1.70 -1.46
N ALA A 30 6.21 -1.43 -2.75
CA ALA A 30 5.06 -1.23 -3.63
C ALA A 30 4.29 -2.54 -3.85
N GLN A 31 2.95 -2.49 -3.91
CA GLN A 31 2.14 -3.68 -4.17
C GLN A 31 2.50 -4.38 -5.51
N THR A 32 2.93 -3.60 -6.50
CA THR A 32 3.32 -4.11 -7.84
C THR A 32 4.60 -4.94 -7.79
N GLU A 33 5.52 -4.65 -6.87
CA GLU A 33 6.75 -5.46 -6.67
C GLU A 33 6.44 -6.83 -6.06
N LEU A 34 5.29 -6.95 -5.39
CA LEU A 34 4.78 -8.19 -4.81
C LEU A 34 3.81 -8.92 -5.74
N GLY A 35 3.64 -8.46 -6.99
CA GLY A 35 2.74 -9.05 -7.97
C GLY A 35 1.26 -8.90 -7.62
N VAL A 36 0.89 -7.87 -6.84
CA VAL A 36 -0.50 -7.60 -6.47
C VAL A 36 -1.12 -6.62 -7.45
N ASP A 37 -2.22 -7.06 -8.07
CA ASP A 37 -3.03 -6.24 -8.96
C ASP A 37 -3.80 -5.15 -8.21
N SER A 38 -4.22 -4.11 -8.94
CA SER A 38 -5.05 -3.06 -8.36
C SER A 38 -6.43 -3.57 -7.98
N ALA A 39 -6.88 -3.24 -6.77
CA ALA A 39 -8.25 -3.49 -6.35
C ALA A 39 -9.24 -2.58 -7.11
N GLU A 40 -10.45 -3.09 -7.34
CA GLU A 40 -11.54 -2.28 -7.87
C GLU A 40 -12.02 -1.27 -6.82
N GLU A 41 -12.06 0.01 -7.19
CA GLU A 41 -12.49 1.11 -6.32
C GLU A 41 -14.01 1.31 -6.43
N THR A 42 -14.78 0.44 -5.78
CA THR A 42 -16.25 0.45 -5.83
C THR A 42 -16.91 1.35 -4.78
N GLY A 43 -16.12 1.98 -3.91
CA GLY A 43 -16.61 2.87 -2.87
C GLY A 43 -17.05 4.23 -3.43
N LEU A 44 -17.98 4.88 -2.75
CA LEU A 44 -18.50 6.20 -3.14
C LEU A 44 -17.71 7.35 -2.52
N THR A 45 -16.82 7.04 -1.57
CA THR A 45 -15.99 8.00 -0.85
C THR A 45 -14.51 7.65 -0.94
N PHE A 46 -13.64 8.64 -0.75
CA PHE A 46 -12.20 8.43 -0.72
C PHE A 46 -11.76 7.47 0.40
N ILE A 47 -12.41 7.55 1.56
CA ILE A 47 -12.09 6.68 2.71
C ILE A 47 -12.42 5.23 2.38
N GLU A 48 -13.58 4.96 1.78
CA GLU A 48 -13.95 3.60 1.38
C GLU A 48 -12.95 3.02 0.38
N ASN A 49 -12.57 3.79 -0.65
CA ASN A 49 -11.62 3.32 -1.66
C ASN A 49 -10.20 3.13 -1.09
N ALA A 50 -9.77 3.98 -0.16
CA ALA A 50 -8.51 3.77 0.56
C ALA A 50 -8.52 2.45 1.36
N ILE A 51 -9.61 2.20 2.11
CA ILE A 51 -9.79 0.97 2.89
C ILE A 51 -9.85 -0.27 1.98
N ILE A 52 -10.55 -0.20 0.85
CA ILE A 52 -10.65 -1.31 -0.12
C ILE A 52 -9.26 -1.70 -0.63
N LYS A 53 -8.46 -0.71 -1.07
CA LYS A 53 -7.10 -0.94 -1.57
C LYS A 53 -6.18 -1.51 -0.50
N ALA A 54 -6.12 -0.88 0.68
CA ALA A 54 -5.28 -1.36 1.78
C ALA A 54 -5.66 -2.78 2.20
N ARG A 55 -6.96 -3.09 2.32
CA ARG A 55 -7.43 -4.43 2.67
C ARG A 55 -7.08 -5.47 1.61
N HIS A 56 -7.20 -5.12 0.32
CA HIS A 56 -6.82 -6.01 -0.77
C HIS A 56 -5.32 -6.33 -0.73
N ALA A 57 -4.46 -5.30 -0.66
CA ALA A 57 -3.01 -5.48 -0.59
C ALA A 57 -2.59 -6.28 0.65
N ALA A 58 -3.16 -5.98 1.82
CA ALA A 58 -2.90 -6.74 3.05
C ALA A 58 -3.30 -8.22 2.91
N LYS A 59 -4.48 -8.49 2.33
CA LYS A 59 -4.98 -9.85 2.12
C LYS A 59 -4.10 -10.66 1.17
N MET A 60 -3.63 -10.05 0.08
CA MET A 60 -2.83 -10.75 -0.93
C MET A 60 -1.39 -11.02 -0.47
N THR A 61 -0.84 -10.14 0.38
CA THR A 61 0.57 -10.20 0.79
C THR A 61 0.79 -10.77 2.18
N GLY A 62 -0.23 -10.76 3.05
CA GLY A 62 -0.10 -11.06 4.47
C GLY A 62 0.62 -9.98 5.28
N LEU A 63 0.94 -8.83 4.67
CA LEU A 63 1.62 -7.71 5.31
C LEU A 63 0.62 -6.65 5.80
N PRO A 64 0.98 -5.83 6.80
CA PRO A 64 0.29 -4.56 7.03
C PRO A 64 0.32 -3.71 5.75
N ALA A 65 -0.76 -2.98 5.49
CA ALA A 65 -0.91 -2.18 4.28
C ALA A 65 -1.29 -0.74 4.58
N ILE A 66 -0.79 0.18 3.75
CA ILE A 66 -1.15 1.60 3.68
C ILE A 66 -1.72 1.91 2.31
#